data_AF-A0A443HUW8-F1
#
_entry.id   AF-A0A443HUW8-F1
#
_cell.length_a   1.000
_cell.length_b   1.000
_cell.length_c   1.000
_cell.angle_alpha   90.00
_cell.angle_beta   90.00
_cell.angle_gamma   90.00
#
_symmetry.space_group_name_H-M   'P 1'
#
loop_
_entity.id
_entity.type
_entity.pdbx_description
1 polymer ?
#
loop_
_entity_poly.entity_id
_entity_poly.type
_entity_poly.pdbx_seq_one_letter_code
_entity_poly.pdbx_strand_id
1 'polypeptide(L)'
;MLEEGLCSFPHGTVLKKKEGTTLNIASRDYILKRLLHEHYSRDTDTRTAVFEAEDPENKVVIVKFRVQMYPVHVTEEDYSWEPIISENFAKEIDVLQKCESIGCTPSYIAHDERTQDITDPLPNGNLRILVMSKVPGEWARGISRQLSFEKDILVIRDQVLYVFEQMRLRNFDFSSLNAARDLKYDRQSKRIYWTGLSALAFRSDYMRPVTESSTYFKHTMVALGRHDWGW
;
A
#
# COMPACT_ATOMS: atom_id res chain seq x y z
N MET A 1 -24.98 10.28 17.93
CA MET A 1 -24.31 11.06 16.86
C MET A 1 -23.16 10.21 16.35
N LEU A 2 -23.35 9.58 15.19
CA LEU A 2 -22.32 8.82 14.49
C LEU A 2 -21.82 9.76 13.39
N GLU A 3 -20.56 10.19 13.46
CA GLU A 3 -19.97 11.06 12.43
C GLU A 3 -19.54 10.25 11.20
N GLU A 4 -19.94 10.79 10.07
CA GLU A 4 -19.76 10.26 8.73
C GLU A 4 -18.31 10.39 8.26
N GLY A 5 -17.75 9.26 7.85
CA GLY A 5 -16.49 9.13 7.14
C GLY A 5 -16.43 7.82 6.36
N LEU A 6 -17.58 7.38 5.83
CA LEU A 6 -17.66 6.19 4.99
C LEU A 6 -17.11 6.55 3.61
N CYS A 7 -15.98 5.95 3.24
CA CYS A 7 -15.67 5.71 1.83
C CYS A 7 -16.91 5.10 1.19
N SER A 8 -17.57 5.83 0.30
CA SER A 8 -18.76 5.32 -0.38
C SER A 8 -18.35 4.12 -1.24
N PHE A 9 -18.85 2.93 -0.90
CA PHE A 9 -18.74 1.75 -1.74
C PHE A 9 -19.92 1.75 -2.71
N PRO A 10 -19.75 2.07 -3.99
CA PRO A 10 -20.88 2.04 -4.93
C PRO A 10 -21.50 0.63 -5.10
N HIS A 11 -20.85 -0.43 -4.58
CA HIS A 11 -21.31 -1.83 -4.67
C HIS A 11 -21.18 -2.66 -3.35
N GLY A 12 -20.93 -2.02 -2.20
CA GLY A 12 -20.63 -2.75 -0.94
C GLY A 12 -19.26 -3.45 -0.90
N THR A 13 -18.99 -4.20 0.17
CA THR A 13 -17.77 -5.02 0.35
C THR A 13 -17.98 -6.42 -0.20
N VAL A 14 -17.31 -6.77 -1.29
CA VAL A 14 -17.47 -8.08 -1.96
C VAL A 14 -16.62 -9.15 -1.29
N LEU A 15 -15.44 -8.76 -0.80
CA LEU A 15 -14.45 -9.70 -0.28
C LEU A 15 -14.53 -9.88 1.23
N LYS A 16 -15.42 -9.17 1.92
CA LYS A 16 -15.68 -9.35 3.36
C LYS A 16 -16.05 -10.79 3.73
N LYS A 17 -16.70 -11.53 2.82
CA LYS A 17 -17.00 -12.97 2.99
C LYS A 17 -15.77 -13.87 3.20
N LYS A 18 -14.55 -13.38 2.92
CA LYS A 18 -13.30 -14.09 3.16
C LYS A 18 -12.80 -13.93 4.61
N GLU A 19 -13.37 -13.04 5.42
CA GLU A 19 -13.08 -12.99 6.87
C GLU A 19 -13.42 -14.34 7.54
N GLY A 20 -12.54 -14.81 8.43
CA GLY A 20 -12.63 -16.12 9.08
C GLY A 20 -12.09 -17.28 8.25
N THR A 21 -11.77 -17.08 6.96
CA THR A 21 -11.23 -18.15 6.12
C THR A 21 -9.72 -18.34 6.33
N THR A 22 -9.26 -19.57 6.08
CA THR A 22 -7.82 -19.92 6.10
C THR A 22 -7.26 -19.91 4.69
N LEU A 23 -6.09 -19.31 4.55
CA LEU A 23 -5.40 -19.11 3.30
C LEU A 23 -4.04 -19.79 3.36
N ASN A 24 -3.84 -20.85 2.56
CA ASN A 24 -2.54 -21.48 2.44
C ASN A 24 -1.70 -20.75 1.38
N ILE A 25 -0.53 -20.23 1.78
CA ILE A 25 0.46 -19.56 0.92
C ILE A 25 1.85 -20.00 1.34
N ALA A 26 2.67 -20.45 0.40
CA ALA A 26 4.03 -20.93 0.67
C ALA A 26 4.09 -21.95 1.82
N SER A 27 3.12 -22.89 1.85
CA SER A 27 2.97 -23.92 2.89
C SER A 27 2.74 -23.38 4.31
N ARG A 28 2.23 -22.15 4.45
CA ARG A 28 1.82 -21.54 5.72
C ARG A 28 0.36 -21.14 5.66
N ASP A 29 -0.35 -21.37 6.76
CA ASP A 29 -1.76 -21.02 6.89
C ASP A 29 -1.92 -19.64 7.52
N TYR A 30 -2.68 -18.77 6.84
CA TYR A 30 -3.01 -17.44 7.32
C TYR A 30 -4.52 -17.34 7.53
N ILE A 31 -4.95 -16.94 8.73
CA ILE A 31 -6.37 -16.76 9.03
C ILE A 31 -6.73 -15.29 8.77
N LEU A 32 -7.57 -15.04 7.78
CA LEU A 32 -8.05 -13.68 7.48
C LEU A 32 -8.98 -13.21 8.60
N LYS A 33 -8.64 -12.14 9.31
CA LYS A 33 -9.41 -11.67 10.47
C LYS A 33 -10.35 -10.53 10.12
N ARG A 34 -9.84 -9.50 9.43
CA ARG A 34 -10.59 -8.27 9.17
C ARG A 34 -10.19 -7.61 7.86
N LEU A 35 -11.17 -7.26 7.03
CA LEU A 35 -11.00 -6.42 5.85
C LEU A 35 -10.75 -4.97 6.29
N LEU A 36 -9.58 -4.44 5.92
CA LEU A 36 -9.16 -3.06 6.22
C LEU A 36 -9.54 -2.09 5.10
N HIS A 37 -9.43 -2.54 3.85
CA HIS A 37 -9.67 -1.71 2.67
C HIS A 37 -10.08 -2.57 1.49
N GLU A 38 -10.97 -2.05 0.65
CA GLU A 38 -11.35 -2.68 -0.62
C GLU A 38 -11.60 -1.56 -1.65
N HIS A 39 -11.04 -1.72 -2.84
CA HIS A 39 -11.16 -0.75 -3.94
C HIS A 39 -11.22 -1.48 -5.28
N TYR A 40 -12.05 -0.99 -6.19
CA TYR A 40 -12.14 -1.49 -7.55
C TYR A 40 -11.56 -0.47 -8.53
N SER A 41 -10.55 -0.89 -9.28
CA SER A 41 -9.92 -0.14 -10.36
C SER A 41 -10.62 -0.46 -11.67
N ARG A 42 -11.25 0.54 -12.29
CA ARG A 42 -11.87 0.42 -13.62
C ARG A 42 -10.83 0.31 -14.73
N ASP A 43 -9.66 0.91 -14.52
CA ASP A 43 -8.60 0.95 -15.54
C ASP A 43 -7.97 -0.43 -15.77
N THR A 44 -8.03 -1.31 -14.78
CA THR A 44 -7.40 -2.64 -14.82
C THR A 44 -8.37 -3.78 -14.51
N ASP A 45 -9.67 -3.47 -14.41
CA ASP A 45 -10.73 -4.39 -13.97
C ASP A 45 -10.31 -5.26 -12.78
N THR A 46 -9.63 -4.65 -11.81
CA THR A 46 -9.07 -5.35 -10.67
C THR A 46 -9.68 -4.82 -9.37
N ARG A 47 -10.15 -5.74 -8.54
CA ARG A 47 -10.56 -5.44 -7.17
C ARG A 47 -9.42 -5.76 -6.21
N THR A 48 -8.89 -4.73 -5.57
CA THR A 48 -7.87 -4.87 -4.53
C THR A 48 -8.53 -4.89 -3.17
N ALA A 49 -8.18 -5.85 -2.32
CA ALA A 49 -8.58 -5.89 -0.92
C ALA A 49 -7.36 -6.07 -0.01
N VAL A 50 -7.38 -5.43 1.15
CA VAL A 50 -6.33 -5.51 2.16
C VAL A 50 -6.95 -6.02 3.45
N PHE A 51 -6.44 -7.14 3.94
CA PHE A 51 -6.88 -7.77 5.17
C PHE A 51 -5.79 -7.69 6.24
N GLU A 52 -6.22 -7.59 7.48
CA GLU A 52 -5.47 -8.04 8.63
C GLU A 52 -5.67 -9.55 8.78
N ALA A 53 -4.58 -10.28 8.95
CA ALA A 53 -4.57 -11.72 9.13
C ALA A 53 -3.63 -12.14 10.25
N GLU A 54 -3.74 -13.40 10.66
CA GLU A 54 -2.88 -14.04 11.66
C GLU A 54 -2.10 -15.16 10.98
N ASP A 55 -0.79 -15.19 11.22
CA ASP A 55 0.09 -16.24 10.73
C ASP A 55 0.10 -17.48 11.66
N PRO A 56 0.79 -18.58 11.32
CA PRO A 56 0.85 -19.77 12.18
C PRO A 56 1.50 -19.55 13.55
N GLU A 57 2.23 -18.45 13.73
CA GLU A 57 2.88 -18.06 14.98
C GLU A 57 2.03 -17.07 15.80
N ASN A 58 0.77 -16.86 15.40
CA ASN A 58 -0.18 -15.90 15.96
C ASN A 58 0.28 -14.43 15.84
N LYS A 59 1.15 -14.12 14.87
CA LYS A 59 1.56 -12.75 14.56
C LYS A 59 0.58 -12.13 13.58
N VAL A 60 0.30 -10.85 13.81
CA VAL A 60 -0.56 -10.08 12.91
C VAL A 60 0.22 -9.66 11.67
N VAL A 61 -0.31 -10.04 10.50
CA VAL A 61 0.24 -9.71 9.18
C VAL A 61 -0.81 -9.00 8.33
N ILE A 62 -0.38 -8.45 7.19
CA ILE A 62 -1.25 -7.85 6.19
C ILE A 62 -1.28 -8.74 4.95
N VAL A 63 -2.48 -9.03 4.47
CA VAL A 63 -2.71 -9.83 3.25
C VAL A 63 -3.42 -8.96 2.22
N LYS A 64 -2.78 -8.72 1.08
CA LYS A 64 -3.32 -7.92 -0.03
C LYS A 64 -3.71 -8.83 -1.18
N PHE A 65 -4.98 -8.81 -1.53
CA PHE A 65 -5.54 -9.49 -2.70
C PHE A 65 -5.61 -8.52 -3.87
N ARG A 66 -5.34 -9.03 -5.08
CA ARG A 66 -5.72 -8.43 -6.35
C ARG A 66 -6.54 -9.47 -7.12
N VAL A 67 -7.83 -9.22 -7.20
CA VAL A 67 -8.82 -10.13 -7.78
C VAL A 67 -9.21 -9.58 -9.14
N GLN A 68 -9.00 -10.35 -10.20
CA GLN A 68 -9.48 -10.01 -11.53
C GLN A 68 -11.01 -10.00 -11.52
N MET A 69 -11.62 -8.97 -12.10
CA MET A 69 -13.06 -8.83 -12.26
C MET A 69 -13.45 -9.00 -13.73
N TYR A 70 -14.73 -9.26 -13.99
CA TYR A 70 -15.25 -9.15 -15.35
C TYR A 70 -15.05 -7.72 -15.88
N PRO A 71 -14.57 -7.55 -17.14
CA PRO A 71 -14.42 -6.24 -17.72
C PRO A 71 -15.77 -5.54 -17.84
N VAL A 72 -15.85 -4.30 -17.37
CA VAL A 72 -17.07 -3.48 -17.47
C VAL A 72 -17.27 -2.94 -18.90
N HIS A 73 -16.19 -2.84 -19.67
CA HIS A 73 -16.19 -2.38 -21.04
C HIS A 73 -15.53 -3.43 -21.95
N VAL A 74 -16.36 -4.24 -22.61
CA VAL A 74 -15.91 -5.10 -23.72
C VAL A 74 -16.02 -4.27 -24.99
N THR A 75 -14.90 -3.72 -25.46
CA THR A 75 -14.80 -3.07 -26.77
C THR A 75 -13.98 -3.97 -27.70
N GLU A 76 -14.17 -3.87 -29.02
CA GLU A 76 -13.50 -4.74 -30.03
C GLU A 76 -11.96 -4.77 -29.95
N GLU A 77 -11.34 -3.80 -29.25
CA GLU A 77 -9.94 -3.82 -28.85
C GLU A 77 -9.81 -4.35 -27.40
N ASP A 78 -10.02 -5.64 -27.19
CA ASP A 78 -9.79 -6.32 -25.90
C ASP A 78 -8.28 -6.39 -25.60
N TYR A 79 -7.67 -5.23 -25.30
CA TYR A 79 -6.32 -5.18 -24.74
C TYR A 79 -6.36 -5.86 -23.37
N SER A 80 -5.82 -7.07 -23.29
CA SER A 80 -5.61 -7.74 -22.02
C SER A 80 -4.61 -6.95 -21.18
N TRP A 81 -5.06 -6.33 -20.09
CA TRP A 81 -4.21 -5.68 -19.09
C TRP A 81 -3.37 -6.67 -18.27
N GLU A 82 -3.60 -7.97 -18.45
CA GLU A 82 -3.01 -9.04 -17.65
C GLU A 82 -1.47 -9.00 -17.60
N PRO A 83 -0.73 -8.82 -18.73
CA PRO A 83 0.72 -8.70 -18.68
C PRO A 83 1.18 -7.52 -17.81
N ILE A 84 0.49 -6.38 -17.90
CA ILE A 84 0.80 -5.17 -17.13
C ILE A 84 0.49 -5.39 -15.64
N ILE A 85 -0.63 -6.04 -15.31
CA ILE A 85 -1.01 -6.34 -13.93
C ILE A 85 -0.03 -7.32 -13.28
N SER A 86 0.37 -8.37 -14.02
CA SER A 86 1.38 -9.35 -13.58
C SER A 86 2.73 -8.66 -13.35
N GLU A 87 3.19 -7.84 -14.30
CA GLU A 87 4.43 -7.09 -14.16
C GLU A 87 4.39 -6.13 -12.96
N ASN A 88 3.29 -5.43 -12.76
CA ASN A 88 3.10 -4.53 -11.61
C ASN A 88 3.02 -5.29 -10.27
N PHE A 89 2.63 -6.57 -10.26
CA PHE A 89 2.67 -7.40 -9.06
C PHE A 89 4.09 -7.84 -8.73
N ALA A 90 4.82 -8.35 -9.73
CA ALA A 90 6.23 -8.70 -9.59
C ALA A 90 7.07 -7.49 -9.14
N LYS A 91 6.82 -6.31 -9.71
CA LYS A 91 7.45 -5.05 -9.30
C LYS A 91 7.15 -4.69 -7.84
N GLU A 92 5.90 -4.82 -7.37
CA GLU A 92 5.57 -4.54 -5.96
C GLU A 92 6.35 -5.46 -5.02
N ILE A 93 6.49 -6.75 -5.35
CA ILE A 93 7.27 -7.71 -4.56
C ILE A 93 8.75 -7.31 -4.51
N ASP A 94 9.35 -7.03 -5.67
CA ASP A 94 10.75 -6.62 -5.79
C ASP A 94 11.04 -5.33 -5.01
N VAL A 95 10.16 -4.34 -5.10
CA VAL A 95 10.23 -3.10 -4.33
C VAL A 95 10.18 -3.39 -2.84
N LEU A 96 9.25 -4.24 -2.40
CA LEU A 96 9.09 -4.57 -0.98
C LEU A 96 10.34 -5.23 -0.41
N GLN A 97 10.93 -6.16 -1.14
CA GLN A 97 12.17 -6.85 -0.77
C GLN A 97 13.37 -5.90 -0.74
N LYS A 98 13.53 -5.03 -1.75
CA LYS A 98 14.66 -4.08 -1.81
C LYS A 98 14.57 -2.98 -0.76
N CYS A 99 13.36 -2.57 -0.40
CA CYS A 99 13.11 -1.53 0.61
C CYS A 99 13.14 -2.06 2.04
N GLU A 100 13.11 -3.39 2.27
CA GLU A 100 13.10 -3.97 3.61
C GLU A 100 14.25 -3.45 4.49
N SER A 101 15.44 -3.33 3.92
CA SER A 101 16.65 -2.80 4.60
C SER A 101 16.52 -1.34 5.08
N ILE A 102 15.55 -0.57 4.59
CA ILE A 102 15.31 0.82 5.03
C ILE A 102 14.70 0.83 6.44
N GLY A 103 13.98 -0.24 6.83
CA GLY A 103 13.40 -0.39 8.17
C GLY A 103 12.18 0.48 8.45
N CYS A 104 11.61 1.11 7.41
CA CYS A 104 10.43 1.98 7.49
C CYS A 104 9.33 1.57 6.49
N THR A 105 9.37 0.34 5.98
CA THR A 105 8.37 -0.21 5.05
C THR A 105 7.89 -1.56 5.59
N PRO A 106 6.71 -2.05 5.19
CA PRO A 106 6.35 -3.44 5.44
C PRO A 106 7.44 -4.38 4.90
N SER A 107 7.73 -5.43 5.67
CA SER A 107 8.60 -6.52 5.24
C SER A 107 7.81 -7.49 4.38
N TYR A 108 8.45 -7.99 3.32
CA TYR A 108 7.91 -9.08 2.52
C TYR A 108 7.88 -10.38 3.34
N ILE A 109 6.78 -11.14 3.26
CA ILE A 109 6.67 -12.46 3.92
C ILE A 109 6.51 -13.55 2.87
N ALA A 110 5.47 -13.47 2.03
CA ALA A 110 5.17 -14.47 1.01
C ALA A 110 4.27 -13.88 -0.09
N HIS A 111 4.15 -14.57 -1.22
CA HIS A 111 3.13 -14.28 -2.23
C HIS A 111 2.59 -15.58 -2.86
N ASP A 112 1.47 -15.46 -3.55
CA ASP A 112 0.87 -16.52 -4.37
C ASP A 112 0.20 -15.92 -5.61
N GLU A 113 0.24 -16.63 -6.72
CA GLU A 113 -0.50 -16.32 -7.94
C GLU A 113 -1.26 -17.57 -8.36
N ARG A 114 -2.59 -17.51 -8.35
CA ARG A 114 -3.42 -18.67 -8.65
C ARG A 114 -4.73 -18.29 -9.33
N THR A 115 -5.42 -19.32 -9.79
CA THR A 115 -6.74 -19.20 -10.39
C THR A 115 -7.81 -19.02 -9.31
N GLN A 116 -8.74 -18.10 -9.56
CA GLN A 116 -9.94 -17.87 -8.77
C GLN A 116 -10.85 -19.11 -8.75
N ASP A 117 -11.38 -19.42 -7.58
CA ASP A 117 -12.30 -20.56 -7.40
C ASP A 117 -13.76 -20.18 -7.70
N ILE A 118 -14.68 -21.14 -7.56
CA ILE A 118 -16.11 -20.94 -7.81
C ILE A 118 -16.77 -19.94 -6.84
N THR A 119 -16.14 -19.65 -5.71
CA THR A 119 -16.62 -18.71 -4.70
C THR A 119 -16.15 -17.28 -4.95
N ASP A 120 -15.19 -17.08 -5.85
CA ASP A 120 -14.63 -15.78 -6.19
C ASP A 120 -15.47 -15.04 -7.25
N PRO A 121 -15.29 -13.71 -7.40
CA PRO A 121 -16.10 -12.90 -8.33
C PRO A 121 -16.01 -13.31 -9.80
N LEU A 122 -14.86 -13.83 -10.24
CA LEU A 122 -14.62 -14.30 -11.59
C LEU A 122 -13.98 -15.69 -11.52
N PRO A 123 -14.76 -16.78 -11.48
CA PRO A 123 -14.21 -18.14 -11.52
C PRO A 123 -13.33 -18.31 -12.75
N ASN A 124 -12.18 -18.97 -12.60
CA ASN A 124 -11.12 -19.09 -13.60
C ASN A 124 -10.34 -17.81 -13.93
N GLY A 125 -10.65 -16.67 -13.30
CA GLY A 125 -9.84 -15.46 -13.37
C GLY A 125 -8.57 -15.55 -12.53
N ASN A 126 -7.74 -14.51 -12.58
CA ASN A 126 -6.49 -14.43 -11.81
C ASN A 126 -6.73 -13.89 -10.40
N LEU A 127 -6.07 -14.50 -9.42
CA LEU A 127 -6.00 -14.06 -8.03
C LEU A 127 -4.53 -13.96 -7.64
N ARG A 128 -4.11 -12.75 -7.25
CA ARG A 128 -2.77 -12.50 -6.73
C ARG A 128 -2.83 -12.12 -5.28
N ILE A 129 -1.94 -12.69 -4.49
CA ILE A 129 -1.93 -12.51 -3.04
C ILE A 129 -0.53 -12.15 -2.58
N LEU A 130 -0.42 -11.08 -1.81
CA LEU A 130 0.82 -10.65 -1.17
C LEU A 130 0.64 -10.61 0.34
N VAL A 131 1.54 -11.28 1.07
CA VAL A 131 1.61 -11.27 2.53
C VAL A 131 2.81 -10.43 2.95
N MET A 132 2.58 -9.47 3.85
CA MET A 132 3.59 -8.54 4.35
C MET A 132 3.41 -8.28 5.84
N SER A 133 4.45 -7.77 6.51
CA SER A 133 4.35 -7.42 7.93
C SER A 133 3.38 -6.25 8.15
N LYS A 134 2.72 -6.24 9.31
CA LYS A 134 1.93 -5.09 9.75
C LYS A 134 2.86 -4.04 10.36
N VAL A 135 2.77 -2.80 9.89
CA VAL A 135 3.50 -1.66 10.46
C VAL A 135 2.66 -0.93 11.52
N PRO A 136 3.28 -0.43 12.61
CA PRO A 136 2.56 0.26 13.69
C PRO A 136 2.11 1.67 13.26
N GLY A 137 1.55 2.40 14.23
CA GLY A 137 1.19 3.81 14.07
C GLY A 137 -0.16 4.08 13.42
N GLU A 138 -0.46 5.37 13.31
CA GLU A 138 -1.69 5.92 12.74
C GLU A 138 -1.42 6.55 11.37
N TRP A 139 -2.44 6.62 10.52
CA TRP A 139 -2.32 7.30 9.23
C TRP A 139 -2.06 8.79 9.45
N ALA A 140 -1.02 9.32 8.81
CA ALA A 140 -0.57 10.70 9.05
C ALA A 140 -1.67 11.73 8.73
N ARG A 141 -2.54 11.46 7.74
CA ARG A 141 -3.73 12.29 7.46
C ARG A 141 -4.68 12.39 8.66
N GLY A 142 -4.93 11.29 9.36
CA GLY A 142 -5.85 11.23 10.50
C GLY A 142 -5.35 12.03 11.71
N ILE A 143 -4.03 12.16 11.86
CA ILE A 143 -3.40 12.87 12.98
C ILE A 143 -2.75 14.20 12.58
N SER A 144 -2.84 14.61 11.32
CA SER A 144 -2.18 15.80 10.75
C SER A 144 -2.39 17.07 11.58
N ARG A 145 -3.62 17.33 12.04
CA ARG A 145 -3.96 18.49 12.90
C ARG A 145 -3.32 18.44 14.29
N GLN A 146 -2.97 17.26 14.77
CA GLN A 146 -2.30 17.08 16.06
C GLN A 146 -0.78 17.18 15.89
N LEU A 147 -0.25 16.68 14.76
CA LEU A 147 1.16 16.81 14.37
C LEU A 147 1.58 18.28 14.19
N SER A 148 0.67 19.14 13.75
CA SER A 148 0.95 20.57 13.51
C SER A 148 1.24 21.40 14.78
N PHE A 149 1.21 20.81 15.98
CA PHE A 149 1.55 21.50 17.22
C PHE A 149 2.78 20.91 17.94
N GLU A 150 3.37 19.83 17.40
CA GLU A 150 4.33 19.00 18.13
C GLU A 150 5.74 18.99 17.51
N LYS A 151 6.75 18.67 18.34
CA LYS A 151 8.13 18.32 17.91
C LYS A 151 8.16 17.16 16.90
N ASP A 152 7.09 16.37 16.86
CA ASP A 152 6.94 15.20 16.02
C ASP A 152 6.97 15.54 14.52
N ILE A 153 6.53 16.73 14.11
CA ILE A 153 6.62 17.11 12.69
C ILE A 153 8.06 17.25 12.21
N LEU A 154 8.98 17.71 13.07
CA LEU A 154 10.41 17.81 12.75
C LEU A 154 11.03 16.42 12.63
N VAL A 155 10.61 15.49 13.50
CA VAL A 155 11.03 14.09 13.45
C VAL A 155 10.53 13.41 12.17
N ILE A 156 9.27 13.64 11.79
CA ILE A 156 8.69 13.14 10.53
C ILE A 156 9.44 13.74 9.35
N ARG A 157 9.71 15.06 9.37
CA ARG A 157 10.44 15.77 8.32
C ARG A 157 11.78 15.11 8.00
N ASP A 158 12.60 14.91 9.02
CA ASP A 158 13.95 14.37 8.85
C ASP A 158 13.91 12.90 8.39
N GLN A 159 12.94 12.12 8.89
CA GLN A 159 12.75 10.74 8.44
C GLN A 159 12.22 10.66 7.01
N VAL A 160 11.33 11.54 6.57
CA VAL A 160 10.86 11.56 5.18
C VAL A 160 12.02 11.84 4.23
N LEU A 161 12.89 12.81 4.54
CA LEU A 161 14.11 13.07 3.76
C LEU A 161 14.98 11.83 3.68
N TYR A 162 15.24 11.19 4.82
CA TYR A 162 16.04 9.97 4.89
C TYR A 162 15.45 8.87 4.01
N VAL A 163 14.14 8.58 4.13
CA VAL A 163 13.50 7.50 3.38
C VAL A 163 13.51 7.76 1.89
N PHE A 164 13.18 8.98 1.46
CA PHE A 164 13.21 9.33 0.04
C PHE A 164 14.63 9.25 -0.53
N GLU A 165 15.65 9.67 0.23
CA GLU A 165 17.03 9.51 -0.20
C GLU A 165 17.43 8.03 -0.30
N GLN A 166 16.96 7.19 0.62
CA GLN A 166 17.18 5.74 0.57
C GLN A 166 16.48 5.07 -0.62
N MET A 167 15.28 5.53 -0.99
CA MET A 167 14.56 5.07 -2.19
C MET A 167 15.27 5.53 -3.46
N ARG A 168 15.75 6.78 -3.50
CA ARG A 168 16.54 7.33 -4.60
C ARG A 168 17.81 6.53 -4.85
N LEU A 169 18.57 6.21 -3.79
CA LEU A 169 19.79 5.41 -3.88
C LEU A 169 19.54 3.98 -4.39
N ARG A 170 18.29 3.50 -4.32
CA ARG A 170 17.84 2.22 -4.87
C ARG A 170 17.16 2.36 -6.23
N ASN A 171 17.27 3.52 -6.87
CA ASN A 171 16.72 3.82 -8.19
C ASN A 171 15.19 3.70 -8.25
N PHE A 172 14.50 4.01 -7.15
CA PHE A 172 13.03 4.08 -7.14
C PHE A 172 12.53 5.51 -7.35
N ASP A 173 11.56 5.66 -8.25
CA ASP A 173 10.71 6.83 -8.34
C ASP A 173 9.59 6.75 -7.31
N PHE A 174 9.61 7.70 -6.39
CA PHE A 174 8.64 7.86 -5.31
C PHE A 174 7.75 9.09 -5.52
N SER A 175 7.72 9.68 -6.73
CA SER A 175 6.87 10.83 -7.05
C SER A 175 5.38 10.55 -6.92
N SER A 176 4.99 9.27 -6.99
CA SER A 176 3.61 8.78 -6.87
C SER A 176 3.17 8.52 -5.42
N LEU A 177 4.10 8.54 -4.46
CA LEU A 177 3.76 8.36 -3.04
C LEU A 177 2.94 9.54 -2.53
N ASN A 178 1.88 9.22 -1.79
CA ASN A 178 1.00 10.22 -1.21
C ASN A 178 1.04 10.12 0.32
N ALA A 179 1.71 11.07 0.98
CA ALA A 179 1.86 11.05 2.44
C ALA A 179 0.52 10.99 3.20
N ALA A 180 -0.55 11.60 2.67
CA ALA A 180 -1.85 11.56 3.32
C ALA A 180 -2.50 10.16 3.29
N ARG A 181 -2.16 9.32 2.31
CA ARG A 181 -2.71 7.96 2.17
C ARG A 181 -1.74 6.87 2.62
N ASP A 182 -0.45 7.10 2.41
CA ASP A 182 0.56 6.05 2.39
C ASP A 182 1.51 6.13 3.60
N LEU A 183 1.57 7.28 4.29
CA LEU A 183 2.43 7.47 5.47
C LEU A 183 1.69 7.14 6.76
N LYS A 184 2.31 6.30 7.59
CA LYS A 184 1.95 6.08 8.98
C LYS A 184 3.01 6.65 9.91
N TYR A 185 2.58 7.12 11.07
CA TYR A 185 3.48 7.59 12.13
C TYR A 185 3.12 6.92 13.45
N ASP A 186 4.12 6.30 14.07
CA ASP A 186 4.03 5.74 15.40
C ASP A 186 4.64 6.71 16.41
N ARG A 187 3.78 7.38 17.18
CA ARG A 187 4.16 8.35 18.20
C ARG A 187 4.98 7.77 19.33
N GLN A 188 4.75 6.51 19.69
CA GLN A 188 5.44 5.88 20.80
C GLN A 188 6.91 5.67 20.47
N SER A 189 7.19 5.09 19.30
CA SER A 189 8.56 4.88 18.82
C SER A 189 9.15 6.10 18.09
N LYS A 190 8.33 7.10 17.77
CA LYS A 190 8.64 8.25 16.93
C LYS A 190 9.20 7.84 15.56
N ARG A 191 8.58 6.85 14.93
CA ARG A 191 9.00 6.32 13.62
C ARG A 191 7.93 6.48 12.56
N ILE A 192 8.35 6.79 11.34
CA ILE A 192 7.46 6.76 10.18
C ILE A 192 7.52 5.40 9.49
N TYR A 193 6.43 5.05 8.82
CA TYR A 193 6.34 3.88 7.96
C TYR A 193 5.62 4.24 6.66
N TRP A 194 6.27 3.97 5.52
CA TRP A 194 5.68 4.13 4.20
C TRP A 194 5.05 2.84 3.73
N THR A 195 3.75 2.90 3.47
CA THR A 195 2.94 1.85 2.85
C THR A 195 2.64 2.21 1.39
N GLY A 196 1.91 1.39 0.64
CA GLY A 196 1.51 1.77 -0.73
C GLY A 196 2.61 1.69 -1.79
N LEU A 197 3.60 0.82 -1.59
CA LEU A 197 4.78 0.70 -2.46
C LEU A 197 4.49 0.19 -3.88
N SER A 198 3.27 -0.26 -4.17
CA SER A 198 2.82 -0.63 -5.53
C SER A 198 2.93 0.50 -6.56
N ALA A 199 3.01 1.75 -6.11
CA ALA A 199 3.12 2.91 -6.99
C ALA A 199 4.57 3.27 -7.35
N LEU A 200 5.57 2.62 -6.73
CA LEU A 200 6.98 2.89 -7.00
C LEU A 200 7.39 2.31 -8.35
N ALA A 201 8.05 3.13 -9.17
CA ALA A 201 8.62 2.71 -10.44
C ALA A 201 10.15 2.64 -10.34
N PHE A 202 10.78 1.76 -11.09
CA PHE A 202 12.24 1.78 -11.22
C PHE A 202 12.66 2.84 -12.23
N ARG A 203 13.74 3.56 -11.94
CA ARG A 203 14.34 4.58 -12.81
C ARG A 203 15.81 4.32 -13.03
N SER A 204 16.22 4.20 -14.29
CA SER A 204 17.63 4.02 -14.66
C SER A 204 18.38 5.35 -14.81
N ASP A 205 17.67 6.48 -14.82
CA ASP A 205 18.26 7.80 -14.97
C ASP A 205 18.73 8.40 -13.63
N TYR A 206 19.70 9.30 -13.73
CA TYR A 206 20.24 9.99 -12.56
C TYR A 206 19.17 10.84 -11.87
N MET A 207 18.85 10.50 -10.62
CA MET A 207 18.03 11.33 -9.74
C MET A 207 18.92 12.19 -8.84
N ARG A 208 18.65 13.50 -8.81
CA ARG A 208 19.32 14.44 -7.89
C ARG A 208 19.05 14.06 -6.42
N PRO A 209 20.02 14.27 -5.50
CA PRO A 209 19.83 14.05 -4.08
C PRO A 209 18.55 14.70 -3.55
N VAL A 210 17.87 14.00 -2.65
CA VAL A 210 16.67 14.50 -2.00
C VAL A 210 17.06 15.53 -0.95
N THR A 211 16.49 16.73 -1.06
CA THR A 211 16.66 17.80 -0.08
C THR A 211 15.32 18.42 0.26
N GLU A 212 15.30 19.34 1.22
CA GLU A 212 14.11 20.11 1.57
C GLU A 212 13.57 20.96 0.41
N SER A 213 14.44 21.31 -0.55
CA SER A 213 14.04 22.06 -1.73
C SER A 213 13.29 21.20 -2.76
N SER A 214 13.37 19.87 -2.65
CA SER A 214 12.77 18.94 -3.61
C SER A 214 11.24 19.01 -3.62
N THR A 215 10.64 19.07 -4.81
CA THR A 215 9.19 19.21 -5.00
C THR A 215 8.37 18.12 -4.29
N TYR A 216 8.77 16.86 -4.42
CA TYR A 216 8.07 15.73 -3.79
C TYR A 216 8.12 15.78 -2.26
N PHE A 217 9.22 16.30 -1.69
CA PHE A 217 9.34 16.49 -0.25
C PHE A 217 8.40 17.61 0.21
N LYS A 218 8.40 18.75 -0.49
CA LYS A 218 7.48 19.87 -0.20
C LYS A 218 6.03 19.43 -0.29
N HIS A 219 5.64 18.70 -1.34
CA HIS A 219 4.28 18.15 -1.48
C HIS A 219 3.91 17.21 -0.33
N THR A 220 4.85 16.35 0.10
CA THR A 220 4.67 15.49 1.28
C THR A 220 4.40 16.31 2.54
N MET A 221 5.21 17.34 2.81
CA MET A 221 5.04 18.18 4.00
C MET A 221 3.74 19.00 3.95
N VAL A 222 3.33 19.47 2.76
CA VAL A 222 2.05 20.16 2.55
C VAL A 222 0.88 19.21 2.82
N ALA A 223 0.93 17.98 2.32
CA ALA A 223 -0.11 16.97 2.54
C ALA A 223 -0.29 16.62 4.02
N LEU A 224 0.74 16.85 4.85
CA LEU A 224 0.68 16.70 6.31
C LEU A 224 0.14 17.94 7.04
N GLY A 225 -0.41 18.93 6.31
CA GLY A 225 -1.14 20.06 6.88
C GLY A 225 -0.27 21.30 7.14
N ARG A 226 0.84 21.47 6.41
CA ARG A 226 1.72 22.65 6.55
C ARG A 226 1.90 23.35 5.21
N HIS A 227 1.17 24.45 5.02
CA HIS A 227 1.28 25.30 3.84
C HIS A 227 2.45 26.30 3.96
N ASP A 228 2.83 26.70 5.17
CA ASP A 228 3.81 27.75 5.42
C ASP A 228 4.98 27.25 6.28
N TRP A 229 5.94 26.59 5.63
CA TRP A 229 7.31 26.60 6.14
C TRP A 229 7.98 27.76 5.42
N GLY A 230 8.34 28.83 6.11
CA GLY A 230 9.12 29.92 5.51
C GLY A 230 10.40 29.32 4.91
N TRP A 231 10.43 29.25 3.58
CA TRP A 231 11.55 28.75 2.78
C TRP A 231 12.52 29.88 2.48
#